data_AF-A0A1Y2AFY1-F1
#
_entry.id   AF-A0A1Y2AFY1-F1
#
_cell.length_a   1.000
_cell.length_b   1.000
_cell.length_c   1.000
_cell.angle_alpha   90.00
_cell.angle_beta   90.00
_cell.angle_gamma   90.00
#
_symmetry.space_group_name_H-M   'P 1'
#
loop_
_entity.id
_entity.type
_entity.pdbx_description
1 polymer ?
#
loop_
_entity_poly.entity_id
_entity_poly.type
_entity_poly.pdbx_seq_one_letter_code
_entity_poly.pdbx_strand_id
1 'polypeptide(L)'
;MPFRQSSSGLGPCRRCFAHLMKQNASPSSACYSSISTASSPSNRHSSASRHYSSPLATSSSSTPKQKHLPRLQPPSEYPSGRSSIFYPPFYPAPVGQENATLRKRRIDEAERVRKYEPGRAERARRDRQWAEPSYRMRKSPMRQCIVTRQLIPREFLISLRPNISIDRLYLLPQDILLPDPVVERKPKLGLGYYVTCHKDVLSVLPEKGPHLGFFSRRPVLGTMKIPETLPSMIHSQLCQRILQESKQLSRSSNTSSMNPTINQKEMMIRYLTIEEIEKINNNHKLDEDHNIISILDLSSSPTHQQKEPHSLLPGPKRKKIPTYTLTSLLPPNIANEVITALSTMLDPTTTTPGPPKRAMVAVRSWPTPLDSDSPGHLAVPLTIALWRLACWHGYGWKEYAVSKTGQKI
;
A
#
# COMPACT_ATOMS: atom_id res chain seq x y z
N MET A 1 -13.16 52.48 18.71
CA MET A 1 -12.47 52.23 17.42
C MET A 1 -12.61 50.76 17.06
N PRO A 2 -13.38 50.42 16.00
CA PRO A 2 -13.66 49.03 15.65
C PRO A 2 -12.61 48.45 14.69
N PHE A 3 -12.22 47.21 14.93
CA PHE A 3 -11.39 46.41 14.04
C PHE A 3 -12.23 45.93 12.84
N ARG A 4 -11.79 46.31 11.63
CA ARG A 4 -12.33 45.82 10.35
C ARG A 4 -12.06 44.32 10.19
N GLN A 5 -13.12 43.53 10.11
CA GLN A 5 -13.09 42.19 9.49
C GLN A 5 -13.18 42.36 7.97
N SER A 6 -12.12 42.04 7.24
CA SER A 6 -12.15 41.89 5.79
C SER A 6 -12.48 40.43 5.44
N SER A 7 -13.76 40.17 5.21
CA SER A 7 -14.25 38.94 4.58
C SER A 7 -14.05 39.01 3.07
N SER A 8 -12.92 38.51 2.55
CA SER A 8 -12.79 38.18 1.13
C SER A 8 -12.95 36.68 0.95
N GLY A 9 -14.16 36.29 0.53
CA GLY A 9 -14.50 34.92 0.17
C GLY A 9 -13.77 34.48 -1.10
N LEU A 10 -13.06 33.37 -1.00
CA LEU A 10 -12.69 32.53 -2.13
C LEU A 10 -13.22 31.13 -1.82
N GLY A 11 -14.48 30.88 -2.23
CA GLY A 11 -15.06 29.55 -2.20
C GLY A 11 -14.29 28.61 -3.15
N PRO A 12 -14.10 27.33 -2.80
CA PRO A 12 -13.38 26.39 -3.64
C PRO A 12 -14.18 26.13 -4.93
N CYS A 13 -13.49 26.26 -6.08
CA CYS A 13 -14.03 26.06 -7.41
C CYS A 13 -14.51 24.61 -7.62
N ARG A 14 -15.79 24.35 -7.33
CA ARG A 14 -16.44 23.03 -7.50
C ARG A 14 -16.63 22.63 -8.97
N ARG A 15 -16.55 23.58 -9.92
CA ARG A 15 -16.84 23.34 -11.34
C ARG A 15 -15.73 22.62 -12.10
N CYS A 16 -14.45 22.84 -11.76
CA CYS A 16 -13.34 22.23 -12.50
C CYS A 16 -13.30 20.70 -12.36
N PHE A 17 -13.72 20.14 -11.22
CA PHE A 17 -13.65 18.69 -10.97
C PHE A 17 -14.73 17.90 -11.73
N ALA A 18 -15.97 18.41 -11.78
CA ALA A 18 -17.04 17.77 -12.55
C ALA A 18 -16.73 17.81 -14.06
N HIS A 19 -16.00 18.84 -14.52
CA HIS A 19 -15.57 18.95 -15.92
C HIS A 19 -14.44 17.97 -16.24
N LEU A 20 -13.41 17.86 -15.39
CA LEU A 20 -12.30 16.90 -15.57
C LEU A 20 -12.79 15.44 -15.55
N MET A 21 -13.72 15.12 -14.65
CA MET A 21 -14.30 13.77 -14.55
C MET A 21 -15.33 13.46 -15.65
N LYS A 22 -15.98 14.47 -16.25
CA LYS A 22 -16.90 14.28 -17.39
C LYS A 22 -16.16 14.21 -18.73
N GLN A 23 -15.06 14.92 -18.90
CA GLN A 23 -14.31 14.94 -20.17
C GLN A 23 -13.49 13.67 -20.42
N ASN A 24 -13.15 12.91 -19.38
CA ASN A 24 -12.41 11.65 -19.51
C ASN A 24 -13.30 10.40 -19.58
N ALA A 25 -14.62 10.55 -19.70
CA ALA A 25 -15.54 9.45 -19.96
C ALA A 25 -15.61 9.13 -21.47
N SER A 26 -14.53 8.56 -22.01
CA SER A 26 -14.39 7.88 -23.32
C SER A 26 -14.71 8.70 -24.60
N PRO A 27 -13.84 8.61 -25.62
CA PRO A 27 -13.88 7.46 -26.53
C PRO A 27 -12.52 6.76 -26.63
N SER A 28 -12.46 5.50 -26.20
CA SER A 28 -11.31 4.62 -26.40
C SER A 28 -11.60 3.64 -27.53
N SER A 29 -10.99 3.86 -28.69
CA SER A 29 -10.74 2.83 -29.73
C SER A 29 -9.83 3.44 -30.80
N ALA A 30 -8.52 3.45 -30.56
CA ALA A 30 -7.54 3.57 -31.63
C ALA A 30 -6.41 2.59 -31.38
N CYS A 31 -6.24 1.70 -32.37
CA CYS A 31 -5.41 0.52 -32.38
C CYS A 31 -3.92 0.84 -32.22
N TYR A 32 -3.22 0.07 -31.38
CA TYR A 32 -1.77 -0.09 -31.50
C TYR A 32 -1.51 -1.16 -32.56
N SER A 33 -1.12 -0.73 -33.76
CA SER A 33 -0.62 -1.60 -34.81
C SER A 33 0.81 -2.03 -34.48
N SER A 34 1.00 -3.35 -34.50
CA SER A 34 2.26 -4.08 -34.40
C SER A 34 3.30 -3.65 -35.46
N ILE A 35 4.50 -3.28 -35.02
CA ILE A 35 5.68 -3.15 -35.89
C ILE A 35 6.41 -4.49 -35.92
N SER A 36 6.36 -5.13 -37.09
CA SER A 36 7.10 -6.35 -37.41
C SER A 36 8.60 -6.09 -37.48
N THR A 37 9.36 -7.02 -36.91
CA THR A 37 10.81 -7.17 -37.00
C THR A 37 11.24 -7.49 -38.43
N ALA A 38 12.12 -6.66 -39.01
CA ALA A 38 12.84 -6.98 -40.24
C ALA A 38 14.37 -6.95 -39.98
N SER A 39 14.95 -8.11 -40.24
CA SER A 39 16.34 -8.45 -40.59
C SER A 39 17.38 -7.35 -40.75
N SER A 40 18.51 -7.58 -40.08
CA SER A 40 19.83 -6.98 -40.29
C SER A 40 20.33 -7.08 -41.74
N PRO A 41 21.23 -6.15 -42.14
CA PRO A 41 22.47 -6.60 -42.73
C PRO A 41 23.70 -5.96 -42.08
N SER A 42 24.73 -6.78 -42.00
CA SER A 42 26.11 -6.47 -41.67
C SER A 42 26.66 -5.32 -42.52
N ASN A 43 27.34 -4.36 -41.90
CA ASN A 43 28.36 -3.59 -42.60
C ASN A 43 29.55 -3.29 -41.70
N ARG A 44 30.71 -3.78 -42.17
CA ARG A 44 32.06 -3.40 -41.76
C ARG A 44 32.30 -1.96 -42.20
N HIS A 45 33.02 -1.18 -41.40
CA HIS A 45 34.31 -0.56 -41.75
C HIS A 45 34.67 0.63 -40.84
N SER A 46 35.98 0.68 -40.52
CA SER A 46 36.79 1.89 -40.32
C SER A 46 36.73 2.59 -38.96
N SER A 47 37.56 2.07 -38.05
CA SER A 47 38.18 2.82 -36.95
C SER A 47 39.15 3.88 -37.50
N ALA A 48 38.73 5.14 -37.49
CA ALA A 48 39.60 6.31 -37.65
C ALA A 48 39.89 6.92 -36.28
N SER A 49 41.13 6.75 -35.82
CA SER A 49 41.68 7.36 -34.61
C SER A 49 41.88 8.87 -34.85
N ARG A 50 41.21 9.72 -34.06
CA ARG A 50 41.51 11.16 -34.00
C ARG A 50 42.09 11.48 -32.64
N HIS A 51 43.36 11.88 -32.66
CA HIS A 51 44.04 12.58 -31.58
C HIS A 51 43.28 13.86 -31.21
N TYR A 52 42.92 14.00 -29.93
CA TYR A 52 42.58 15.29 -29.34
C TYR A 52 43.69 15.66 -28.35
N SER A 53 44.44 16.69 -28.73
CA SER A 53 45.39 17.39 -27.88
C SER A 53 44.64 18.33 -26.94
N SER A 54 44.84 18.15 -25.63
CA SER A 54 44.38 19.09 -24.59
C SER A 54 45.41 20.21 -24.40
N PRO A 55 45.02 21.48 -24.32
CA PRO A 55 45.85 22.51 -23.74
C PRO A 55 45.54 22.68 -22.24
N LEU A 56 46.62 22.69 -21.45
CA LEU A 56 46.63 23.19 -20.08
C LEU A 56 46.24 24.67 -20.07
N ALA A 57 45.29 25.04 -19.22
CA ALA A 57 45.12 26.40 -18.75
C ALA A 57 45.05 26.40 -17.22
N THR A 58 46.14 26.86 -16.62
CA THR A 58 46.27 27.27 -15.23
C THR A 58 45.42 28.52 -15.00
N SER A 59 44.50 28.46 -14.05
CA SER A 59 43.96 29.67 -13.43
C SER A 59 43.72 29.45 -11.94
N SER A 60 44.43 30.27 -11.19
CA SER A 60 44.33 30.52 -9.77
C SER A 60 42.93 31.03 -9.42
N SER A 61 42.28 30.38 -8.45
CA SER A 61 41.15 30.99 -7.76
C SER A 61 41.29 30.81 -6.25
N SER A 62 41.21 31.96 -5.60
CA SER A 62 41.31 32.22 -4.17
C SER A 62 40.25 31.46 -3.38
N THR A 63 40.68 30.72 -2.36
CA THR A 63 39.82 30.13 -1.34
C THR A 63 39.27 31.20 -0.39
N PRO A 64 37.95 31.26 -0.14
CA PRO A 64 37.42 32.05 0.96
C PRO A 64 37.61 31.29 2.27
N LYS A 65 38.19 31.98 3.26
CA LYS A 65 38.41 31.51 4.64
C LYS A 65 37.10 30.94 5.23
N GLN A 66 37.03 29.62 5.38
CA GLN A 66 36.03 28.97 6.21
C GLN A 66 36.33 29.31 7.68
N LYS A 67 35.38 30.00 8.33
CA LYS A 67 35.37 30.15 9.79
C LYS A 67 35.06 28.78 10.39
N HIS A 68 36.07 28.16 10.99
CA HIS A 68 35.90 26.97 11.84
C HIS A 68 34.94 27.30 12.98
N LEU A 69 33.76 26.69 12.96
CA LEU A 69 32.90 26.59 14.14
C LEU A 69 33.50 25.54 15.09
N PRO A 70 33.50 25.78 16.41
CA PRO A 70 34.02 24.84 17.37
C PRO A 70 33.14 23.57 17.38
N ARG A 71 33.78 22.45 17.04
CA ARG A 71 33.22 21.10 17.16
C ARG A 71 33.03 20.80 18.65
N LEU A 72 31.81 20.95 19.15
CA LEU A 72 31.43 20.48 20.47
C LEU A 72 31.64 18.96 20.52
N GLN A 73 32.63 18.54 21.32
CA GLN A 73 32.80 17.15 21.69
C GLN A 73 31.58 16.72 22.54
N PRO A 74 30.96 15.56 22.27
CA PRO A 74 30.01 15.00 23.22
C PRO A 74 30.79 14.57 24.48
N PRO A 75 30.24 14.79 25.69
CA PRO A 75 30.86 14.32 26.92
C PRO A 75 30.94 12.79 26.89
N SER A 76 32.16 12.30 26.76
CA SER A 76 32.55 10.91 26.91
C SER A 76 32.86 10.69 28.39
N GLU A 77 31.85 10.35 29.18
CA GLU A 77 32.03 9.83 30.54
C GLU A 77 30.75 9.10 30.96
N TYR A 78 30.56 7.90 30.42
CA TYR A 78 29.76 6.88 31.12
C TYR A 78 30.75 6.01 31.89
N PRO A 79 30.70 5.98 33.23
CA PRO A 79 31.51 5.05 33.98
C PRO A 79 31.07 3.63 33.60
N SER A 80 32.05 2.84 33.14
CA SER A 80 31.97 1.40 32.94
C SER A 80 31.78 0.71 34.30
N GLY A 81 30.62 0.92 34.91
CA GLY A 81 30.13 0.13 36.03
C GLY A 81 29.45 -1.11 35.47
N ARG A 82 30.22 -2.19 35.30
CA ARG A 82 29.66 -3.54 35.23
C ARG A 82 28.91 -3.77 36.55
N SER A 83 27.61 -3.53 36.56
CA SER A 83 26.74 -4.10 37.59
C SER A 83 26.80 -5.61 37.40
N SER A 84 27.58 -6.28 38.25
CA SER A 84 27.56 -7.71 38.43
C SER A 84 26.11 -8.15 38.55
N ILE A 85 25.66 -8.91 37.57
CA ILE A 85 24.41 -9.63 37.61
C ILE A 85 24.55 -10.61 38.77
N PHE A 86 24.05 -10.22 39.95
CA PHE A 86 23.64 -11.17 40.96
C PHE A 86 22.46 -11.92 40.36
N TYR A 87 22.75 -12.98 39.60
CA TYR A 87 21.78 -14.05 39.46
C TYR A 87 21.55 -14.55 40.87
N PRO A 88 20.32 -14.41 41.43
CA PRO A 88 20.02 -15.05 42.69
C PRO A 88 20.39 -16.54 42.53
N PRO A 89 21.09 -17.14 43.50
CA PRO A 89 21.44 -18.55 43.41
C PRO A 89 20.17 -19.34 43.10
N PHE A 90 20.24 -20.16 42.05
CA PHE A 90 19.19 -21.07 41.65
C PHE A 90 18.94 -22.03 42.82
N TYR A 91 18.03 -21.66 43.73
CA TYR A 91 17.46 -22.61 44.65
C TYR A 91 16.49 -23.46 43.81
N PRO A 92 16.77 -24.76 43.60
CA PRO A 92 15.76 -25.63 43.03
C PRO A 92 14.54 -25.54 43.95
N ALA A 93 13.41 -25.09 43.38
CA ALA A 93 12.17 -25.00 44.13
C ALA A 93 11.89 -26.39 44.75
N PRO A 94 11.53 -26.48 46.04
CA PRO A 94 11.30 -27.76 46.70
C PRO A 94 10.25 -28.55 45.92
N VAL A 95 10.68 -29.70 45.40
CA VAL A 95 9.85 -30.64 44.64
C VAL A 95 8.95 -31.36 45.65
N GLY A 96 7.84 -30.73 46.02
CA GLY A 96 6.89 -31.34 46.94
C GLY A 96 5.82 -30.39 47.41
N GLN A 97 4.59 -30.63 46.96
CA GLN A 97 3.32 -30.17 47.56
C GLN A 97 2.90 -28.68 47.46
N GLU A 98 3.77 -27.69 47.22
CA GLU A 98 3.33 -26.28 47.12
C GLU A 98 2.62 -25.88 45.80
N ASN A 99 2.55 -26.79 44.83
CA ASN A 99 2.09 -26.42 43.48
C ASN A 99 0.57 -26.44 43.28
N ALA A 100 -0.21 -27.10 44.13
CA ALA A 100 -1.66 -27.25 43.89
C ALA A 100 -2.45 -25.96 44.16
N THR A 101 -2.17 -25.30 45.28
CA THR A 101 -2.80 -24.02 45.67
C THR A 101 -2.36 -22.87 44.78
N LEU A 102 -1.07 -22.79 44.44
CA LEU A 102 -0.55 -21.81 43.47
C LEU A 102 -1.12 -22.03 42.06
N ARG A 103 -1.25 -23.29 41.61
CA ARG A 103 -1.88 -23.61 40.33
C ARG A 103 -3.36 -23.25 40.32
N LYS A 104 -4.10 -23.55 41.38
CA LYS A 104 -5.51 -23.15 41.52
C LYS A 104 -5.64 -21.63 41.53
N ARG A 105 -4.81 -20.91 42.27
CA ARG A 105 -4.82 -19.44 42.30
C ARG A 105 -4.50 -18.82 40.93
N ARG A 106 -3.54 -19.39 40.18
CA ARG A 106 -3.24 -18.97 38.79
C ARG A 106 -4.40 -19.26 37.83
N ILE A 107 -5.10 -20.39 37.99
CA ILE A 107 -6.29 -20.72 37.20
C ILE A 107 -7.43 -19.75 37.54
N ASP A 108 -7.74 -19.55 38.81
CA ASP A 108 -8.81 -18.65 39.28
C ASP A 108 -8.54 -17.19 38.88
N GLU A 109 -7.27 -16.76 38.92
CA GLU A 109 -6.87 -15.43 38.46
C GLU A 109 -6.95 -15.29 36.94
N ALA A 110 -6.53 -16.30 36.18
CA ALA A 110 -6.74 -16.34 34.73
C ALA A 110 -8.22 -16.35 34.36
N GLU A 111 -9.07 -17.05 35.12
CA GLU A 111 -10.52 -17.05 34.94
C GLU A 111 -11.16 -15.70 35.31
N ARG A 112 -10.69 -15.04 36.38
CA ARG A 112 -11.13 -13.68 36.71
C ARG A 112 -10.75 -12.69 35.62
N VAL A 113 -9.52 -12.73 35.11
CA VAL A 113 -9.07 -11.90 33.98
C VAL A 113 -9.92 -12.19 32.75
N ARG A 114 -10.23 -13.46 32.45
CA ARG A 114 -11.13 -13.84 31.35
C ARG A 114 -12.57 -13.34 31.53
N LYS A 115 -13.09 -13.37 32.76
CA LYS A 115 -14.48 -13.00 33.09
C LYS A 115 -14.69 -11.49 33.18
N TYR A 116 -13.65 -10.73 33.54
CA TYR A 116 -13.70 -9.28 33.76
C TYR A 116 -13.03 -8.43 32.68
N GLU A 117 -12.71 -8.95 31.49
CA GLU A 117 -12.36 -8.11 30.34
C GLU A 117 -13.61 -7.81 29.46
N PRO A 118 -14.47 -6.82 29.80
CA PRO A 118 -15.42 -6.27 28.82
C PRO A 118 -14.66 -5.70 27.59
N GLY A 119 -13.36 -5.47 27.73
CA GLY A 119 -12.45 -5.14 26.63
C GLY A 119 -12.21 -6.28 25.64
N ARG A 120 -12.42 -7.56 25.97
CA ARG A 120 -12.11 -8.68 25.05
C ARG A 120 -13.08 -8.78 23.89
N ALA A 121 -14.38 -8.69 24.18
CA ALA A 121 -15.42 -8.68 23.15
C ALA A 121 -15.31 -7.42 22.28
N GLU A 122 -15.04 -6.27 22.88
CA GLU A 122 -14.85 -5.01 22.14
C GLU A 122 -13.56 -5.01 21.30
N ARG A 123 -12.47 -5.58 21.82
CA ARG A 123 -11.22 -5.79 21.07
C ARG A 123 -11.45 -6.75 19.91
N ALA A 124 -12.09 -7.89 20.13
CA ALA A 124 -12.44 -8.82 19.06
C ALA A 124 -13.35 -8.18 18.00
N ARG A 125 -14.32 -7.34 18.40
CA ARG A 125 -15.17 -6.56 17.48
C ARG A 125 -14.33 -5.58 16.67
N ARG A 126 -13.43 -4.84 17.32
CA ARG A 126 -12.49 -3.92 16.69
C ARG A 126 -11.61 -4.66 15.70
N ASP A 127 -10.99 -5.76 16.10
CA ASP A 127 -10.11 -6.58 15.26
C ASP A 127 -10.86 -7.09 14.03
N ARG A 128 -12.08 -7.61 14.20
CA ARG A 128 -12.94 -7.99 13.06
C ARG A 128 -13.22 -6.83 12.10
N GLN A 129 -13.43 -5.62 12.62
CA GLN A 129 -13.59 -4.44 11.76
C GLN A 129 -12.28 -4.06 11.04
N TRP A 130 -11.13 -4.16 11.72
CA TRP A 130 -9.81 -3.94 11.12
C TRP A 130 -9.42 -5.02 10.10
N ALA A 131 -10.05 -6.19 10.15
CA ALA A 131 -9.95 -7.26 9.16
C ALA A 131 -10.57 -6.88 7.82
N GLU A 132 -11.49 -5.90 7.81
CA GLU A 132 -12.12 -5.44 6.59
C GLU A 132 -11.22 -4.39 5.91
N PRO A 133 -10.65 -4.65 4.72
CA PRO A 133 -9.75 -3.71 4.04
C PRO A 133 -10.39 -2.34 3.85
N SER A 134 -11.69 -2.34 3.52
CA SER A 134 -12.44 -1.11 3.28
C SER A 134 -12.61 -0.24 4.52
N TYR A 135 -12.78 -0.87 5.69
CA TYR A 135 -12.93 -0.17 6.94
C TYR A 135 -11.61 0.47 7.32
N ARG A 136 -10.51 -0.30 7.22
CA ARG A 136 -9.14 0.19 7.44
C ARG A 136 -8.82 1.39 6.55
N MET A 137 -9.14 1.31 5.26
CA MET A 137 -8.92 2.42 4.34
C MET A 137 -9.73 3.67 4.71
N ARG A 138 -11.02 3.51 5.05
CA ARG A 138 -11.90 4.64 5.41
C ARG A 138 -11.58 5.27 6.77
N LYS A 139 -11.09 4.48 7.73
CA LYS A 139 -10.67 4.95 9.05
C LYS A 139 -9.25 5.51 9.08
N SER A 140 -8.51 5.42 7.98
CA SER A 140 -7.20 6.06 7.88
C SER A 140 -7.31 7.58 8.05
N PRO A 141 -6.29 8.26 8.61
CA PRO A 141 -6.35 9.69 8.86
C PRO A 141 -6.70 10.50 7.61
N MET A 142 -7.63 11.45 7.74
CA MET A 142 -8.01 12.34 6.65
C MET A 142 -6.83 13.26 6.26
N ARG A 143 -6.60 13.43 4.96
CA ARG A 143 -5.55 14.28 4.40
C ARG A 143 -6.09 15.02 3.17
N GLN A 144 -5.53 16.19 2.90
CA GLN A 144 -5.94 17.01 1.77
C GLN A 144 -5.06 16.70 0.55
N CYS A 145 -5.68 16.36 -0.57
CA CYS A 145 -5.00 16.28 -1.85
C CYS A 145 -4.53 17.69 -2.28
N ILE A 146 -3.25 17.85 -2.63
CA ILE A 146 -2.71 19.16 -3.03
C ILE A 146 -3.29 19.64 -4.36
N VAL A 147 -3.60 18.73 -5.30
CA VAL A 147 -4.14 19.05 -6.62
C VAL A 147 -5.63 19.35 -6.51
N THR A 148 -6.43 18.40 -6.02
CA THR A 148 -7.90 18.52 -6.02
C THR A 148 -8.46 19.28 -4.83
N ARG A 149 -7.64 19.54 -3.80
CA ARG A 149 -8.06 20.13 -2.50
C ARG A 149 -9.08 19.32 -1.73
N GLN A 150 -9.39 18.11 -2.17
CA GLN A 150 -10.34 17.24 -1.49
C GLN A 150 -9.70 16.65 -0.24
N LEU A 151 -10.45 16.67 0.87
CA LEU A 151 -10.12 15.94 2.09
C LEU A 151 -10.63 14.49 1.93
N ILE A 152 -9.71 13.54 1.88
CA ILE A 152 -10.00 12.11 1.74
C ILE A 152 -9.08 11.27 2.65
N PRO A 153 -9.42 10.01 2.97
CA PRO A 153 -8.57 9.18 3.82
C PRO A 153 -7.19 8.92 3.19
N ARG A 154 -6.15 8.80 4.03
CA ARG A 154 -4.75 8.64 3.63
C ARG A 154 -4.53 7.47 2.66
N GLU A 155 -5.24 6.35 2.82
CA GLU A 155 -5.04 5.18 1.94
C GLU A 155 -5.40 5.44 0.47
N PHE A 156 -6.23 6.46 0.20
CA PHE A 156 -6.58 6.89 -1.15
C PHE A 156 -5.59 7.91 -1.74
N LEU A 157 -4.53 8.23 -1.00
CA LEU A 157 -3.53 9.21 -1.34
C LEU A 157 -2.14 8.56 -1.47
N ILE A 158 -1.29 9.21 -2.25
CA ILE A 158 0.13 8.93 -2.36
C ILE A 158 0.87 10.06 -1.67
N SER A 159 1.75 9.71 -0.73
CA SER A 159 2.64 10.66 -0.09
C SER A 159 3.81 10.95 -1.04
N LEU A 160 3.94 12.20 -1.43
CA LEU A 160 5.06 12.71 -2.20
C LEU A 160 5.95 13.54 -1.28
N ARG A 161 7.26 13.29 -1.28
CA ARG A 161 8.20 14.11 -0.50
C ARG A 161 9.30 14.68 -1.39
N PRO A 162 9.72 15.93 -1.13
CA PRO A 162 10.91 16.47 -1.75
C PRO A 162 12.12 15.62 -1.37
N ASN A 163 12.90 15.21 -2.36
CA ASN A 163 14.18 14.54 -2.19
C ASN A 163 15.27 15.41 -2.84
N ILE A 164 16.34 15.66 -2.09
CA ILE A 164 17.49 16.44 -2.54
C ILE A 164 18.46 15.47 -3.20
N SER A 165 18.68 15.62 -4.51
CA SER A 165 19.64 14.83 -5.26
C SER A 165 20.68 15.74 -5.86
N ILE A 166 21.91 15.70 -5.33
CA ILE A 166 23.18 16.35 -5.72
C ILE A 166 23.08 17.86 -6.03
N ASP A 167 22.17 18.34 -6.87
CA ASP A 167 21.91 19.76 -7.16
C ASP A 167 20.43 20.09 -7.49
N ARG A 168 19.52 19.12 -7.36
CA ARG A 168 18.11 19.26 -7.78
C ARG A 168 17.16 18.70 -6.73
N LEU A 169 16.07 19.42 -6.52
CA LEU A 169 14.98 19.01 -5.65
C LEU A 169 13.90 18.31 -6.49
N TYR A 170 13.70 17.03 -6.26
CA TYR A 170 12.69 16.23 -6.96
C TYR A 170 11.56 15.85 -6.02
N LEU A 171 10.33 15.88 -6.53
CA LEU A 171 9.19 15.35 -5.80
C LEU A 171 9.06 13.85 -6.10
N LEU A 172 9.33 13.00 -5.11
CA LEU A 172 9.34 11.55 -5.26
C LEU A 172 8.27 10.87 -4.41
N PRO A 173 7.76 9.70 -4.83
CA PRO A 173 6.82 8.94 -4.03
C PRO A 173 7.54 8.36 -2.81
N GLN A 174 6.89 8.46 -1.66
CA GLN A 174 7.38 7.89 -0.41
C GLN A 174 6.42 6.82 0.12
N ASP A 175 7.01 5.82 0.76
CA ASP A 175 6.30 4.82 1.58
C ASP A 175 5.30 3.94 0.83
N ILE A 176 5.39 3.82 -0.52
CA ILE A 176 4.56 2.86 -1.27
C ILE A 176 5.05 1.42 -1.02
N LEU A 177 6.37 1.21 -1.03
CA LEU A 177 7.00 -0.12 -0.92
C LEU A 177 7.14 -0.63 0.52
N LEU A 178 6.66 0.13 1.50
CA LEU A 178 6.91 -0.21 2.90
C LEU A 178 5.69 -0.90 3.49
N PRO A 179 5.89 -1.96 4.28
CA PRO A 179 4.83 -2.42 5.16
C PRO A 179 4.35 -1.24 6.00
N ASP A 180 3.03 -1.09 6.06
CA ASP A 180 2.33 -0.12 6.93
C ASP A 180 2.97 -0.16 8.34
N PRO A 181 3.04 0.97 9.07
CA PRO A 181 4.20 1.44 9.82
C PRO A 181 4.64 0.52 10.98
N VAL A 182 5.27 -0.61 10.69
CA VAL A 182 5.99 -1.41 11.70
C VAL A 182 7.30 -0.73 12.11
N VAL A 183 7.70 0.33 11.41
CA VAL A 183 8.82 1.15 11.84
C VAL A 183 8.28 2.57 12.01
N GLU A 184 8.20 3.02 13.25
CA GLU A 184 8.12 4.42 13.63
C GLU A 184 9.31 5.15 13.00
N ARG A 185 9.19 5.47 11.73
CA ARG A 185 10.22 6.22 11.03
C ARG A 185 10.24 7.57 11.68
N LYS A 186 11.38 7.89 12.32
CA LYS A 186 11.70 9.24 12.78
C LYS A 186 11.16 10.21 11.71
N PRO A 187 10.30 11.17 12.09
CA PRO A 187 9.67 12.07 11.13
C PRO A 187 10.79 12.71 10.34
N LYS A 188 11.02 12.25 9.09
CA LYS A 188 12.04 12.85 8.25
C LYS A 188 11.65 14.32 8.11
N LEU A 189 12.52 15.20 8.59
CA LEU A 189 12.36 16.64 8.57
C LEU A 189 12.05 17.06 7.12
N GLY A 190 10.79 17.40 6.85
CA GLY A 190 10.35 17.70 5.50
C GLY A 190 8.84 17.73 5.37
N LEU A 191 8.34 18.69 4.59
CA LEU A 191 6.93 18.80 4.24
C LEU A 191 6.59 17.76 3.17
N GLY A 192 5.82 16.75 3.56
CA GLY A 192 5.18 15.83 2.62
C GLY A 192 3.92 16.43 2.03
N TYR A 193 3.65 16.09 0.77
CA TYR A 193 2.43 16.42 0.05
C TYR A 193 1.65 15.16 -0.23
N TYR A 194 0.32 15.27 -0.29
CA TYR A 194 -0.54 14.15 -0.63
C TYR A 194 -1.21 14.41 -1.97
N VAL A 195 -1.18 13.44 -2.87
CA VAL A 195 -1.91 13.47 -4.15
C VAL A 195 -2.85 12.26 -4.19
N THR A 196 -4.02 12.37 -4.81
CA THR A 196 -4.92 11.23 -5.03
C THR A 196 -4.22 10.11 -5.78
N CYS A 197 -4.47 8.88 -5.38
CA CYS A 197 -3.98 7.68 -6.06
C CYS A 197 -4.76 7.47 -7.37
N HIS A 198 -4.53 8.37 -8.34
CA HIS A 198 -5.19 8.40 -9.64
C HIS A 198 -4.20 8.94 -10.67
N LYS A 199 -3.98 8.19 -11.76
CA LYS A 199 -3.02 8.52 -12.81
C LYS A 199 -3.24 9.92 -13.39
N ASP A 200 -4.46 10.24 -13.80
CA ASP A 200 -4.80 11.53 -14.43
C ASP A 200 -4.62 12.73 -13.49
N VAL A 201 -4.88 12.58 -12.19
CA VAL A 201 -4.64 13.69 -11.26
C VAL A 201 -3.14 13.97 -11.13
N LEU A 202 -2.32 12.93 -11.26
CA LEU A 202 -0.88 13.07 -11.19
C LEU A 202 -0.29 13.64 -12.48
N SER A 203 -0.88 13.39 -13.65
CA SER A 203 -0.44 14.03 -14.91
C SER A 203 -0.69 15.54 -14.92
N VAL A 204 -1.69 16.02 -14.17
CA VAL A 204 -1.97 17.46 -13.97
C VAL A 204 -1.02 18.10 -12.95
N LEU A 205 -0.28 17.31 -12.16
CA LEU A 205 0.63 17.83 -11.15
C LEU A 205 1.73 18.78 -11.71
N PRO A 206 2.42 18.47 -12.83
CA PRO A 206 3.36 19.40 -13.45
C PRO A 206 2.69 20.61 -14.15
N GLU A 207 1.39 20.53 -14.46
CA GLU A 207 0.67 21.59 -15.16
C GLU A 207 0.43 22.82 -14.27
N LYS A 208 0.19 23.97 -14.90
CA LYS A 208 -0.10 25.22 -14.21
C LYS A 208 -1.40 25.08 -13.42
N GLY A 209 -1.33 25.27 -12.10
CA GLY A 209 -2.52 25.21 -11.25
C GLY A 209 -2.33 25.83 -9.87
N PRO A 210 -3.40 25.92 -9.07
CA PRO A 210 -3.37 26.53 -7.74
C PRO A 210 -2.49 25.76 -6.74
N HIS A 211 -2.16 24.50 -7.03
CA HIS A 211 -1.18 23.72 -6.28
C HIS A 211 0.24 24.25 -6.41
N LEU A 212 0.62 24.84 -7.55
CA LEU A 212 1.97 25.37 -7.75
C LEU A 212 2.28 26.54 -6.81
N GLY A 213 1.28 27.38 -6.51
CA GLY A 213 1.43 28.46 -5.53
C GLY A 213 1.87 27.97 -4.14
N PHE A 214 1.59 26.70 -3.79
CA PHE A 214 2.06 26.11 -2.52
C PHE A 214 3.55 25.77 -2.57
N PHE A 215 4.08 25.42 -3.75
CA PHE A 215 5.50 25.21 -3.95
C PHE A 215 6.24 26.55 -4.04
N SER A 216 5.70 27.54 -4.75
CA SER A 216 6.32 28.85 -4.95
C SER A 216 6.45 29.70 -3.68
N ARG A 217 5.54 29.54 -2.70
CA ARG A 217 5.60 30.27 -1.42
C ARG A 217 6.83 29.91 -0.56
N ARG A 218 7.54 28.84 -0.91
CA ARG A 218 8.72 28.40 -0.17
C ARG A 218 9.93 28.52 -1.10
N PRO A 219 10.93 29.37 -0.77
CA PRO A 219 12.08 29.62 -1.63
C PRO A 219 12.79 28.34 -2.09
N VAL A 220 12.93 27.38 -1.17
CA VAL A 220 13.59 26.08 -1.43
C VAL A 220 12.80 25.21 -2.41
N LEU A 221 11.47 25.35 -2.46
CA LEU A 221 10.59 24.52 -3.30
C LEU A 221 10.26 25.15 -4.64
N GLY A 222 10.57 26.44 -4.85
CA GLY A 222 10.37 27.13 -6.13
C GLY A 222 11.18 26.52 -7.28
N THR A 223 12.30 25.86 -6.96
CA THR A 223 13.16 25.14 -7.92
C THR A 223 12.80 23.67 -8.07
N MET A 224 11.76 23.19 -7.37
CA MET A 224 11.38 21.79 -7.38
C MET A 224 10.87 21.38 -8.76
N LYS A 225 11.50 20.36 -9.35
CA LYS A 225 11.04 19.75 -10.59
C LYS A 225 10.26 18.48 -10.29
N ILE A 226 9.11 18.34 -10.92
CA ILE A 226 8.32 17.10 -10.91
C ILE A 226 8.81 16.25 -12.09
N PRO A 227 9.38 15.06 -11.86
CA PRO A 227 9.80 14.20 -12.96
C PRO A 227 8.61 13.77 -13.82
N GLU A 228 8.74 13.80 -15.14
CA GLU A 228 7.73 13.26 -16.06
C GLU A 228 7.56 11.74 -15.88
N THR A 229 8.59 11.06 -15.37
CA THR A 229 8.58 9.64 -15.04
C THR A 229 7.83 9.31 -13.75
N LEU A 230 7.37 10.32 -12.98
CA LEU A 230 6.73 10.13 -11.68
C LEU A 230 5.50 9.18 -11.74
N PRO A 231 4.59 9.26 -12.74
CA PRO A 231 3.49 8.31 -12.84
C PRO A 231 3.96 6.87 -13.05
N SER A 232 4.97 6.66 -13.90
CA SER A 232 5.55 5.34 -14.14
C SER A 232 6.24 4.78 -12.90
N MET A 233 6.94 5.63 -12.14
CA MET A 233 7.55 5.25 -10.85
C MET A 233 6.50 4.79 -9.85
N ILE A 234 5.40 5.54 -9.69
CA ILE A 234 4.31 5.18 -8.77
C ILE A 234 3.66 3.88 -9.18
N HIS A 235 3.33 3.73 -10.47
CA HIS A 235 2.74 2.49 -11.00
C HIS A 235 3.64 1.28 -10.72
N SER A 236 4.94 1.40 -11.02
CA SER A 236 5.93 0.35 -10.74
C SER A 236 5.98 0.00 -9.25
N GLN A 237 5.99 1.01 -8.36
CA GLN A 237 6.00 0.79 -6.92
C GLN A 237 4.71 0.13 -6.40
N LEU A 238 3.54 0.49 -6.96
CA LEU A 238 2.28 -0.18 -6.62
C LEU A 238 2.28 -1.65 -7.04
N CYS A 239 2.78 -1.95 -8.24
CA CYS A 239 2.92 -3.33 -8.72
C CYS A 239 3.91 -4.13 -7.86
N GLN A 240 5.07 -3.56 -7.54
CA GLN A 240 6.06 -4.16 -6.64
C GLN A 240 5.49 -4.42 -5.24
N ARG A 241 4.64 -3.51 -4.73
CA ARG A 241 3.98 -3.68 -3.44
C ARG A 241 3.05 -4.90 -3.43
N ILE A 242 2.27 -5.11 -4.48
CA ILE A 242 1.41 -6.31 -4.62
C ILE A 242 2.26 -7.59 -4.63
N LEU A 243 3.38 -7.58 -5.36
CA LEU A 243 4.32 -8.69 -5.41
C LEU A 243 4.98 -8.97 -4.06
N GLN A 244 5.34 -7.94 -3.30
CA GLN A 244 5.89 -8.08 -1.95
C GLN A 244 4.87 -8.72 -1.01
N GLU A 245 3.63 -8.23 -1.02
CA GLU A 245 2.56 -8.74 -0.16
C GLU A 245 2.15 -10.16 -0.53
N SER A 246 2.12 -10.53 -1.82
CA SER A 246 1.87 -11.92 -2.22
C SER A 246 3.00 -12.86 -1.79
N LYS A 247 4.27 -12.46 -1.94
CA LYS A 247 5.43 -13.21 -1.45
C LYS A 247 5.43 -13.32 0.08
N GLN A 248 5.06 -12.26 0.80
CA GLN A 248 4.95 -12.28 2.26
C GLN A 248 3.83 -13.21 2.72
N LEU A 249 2.68 -13.17 2.05
CA LEU A 249 1.55 -14.05 2.32
C LEU A 249 1.93 -15.53 2.11
N SER A 250 2.65 -15.84 1.02
CA SER A 250 3.19 -17.20 0.74
C SER A 250 4.22 -17.67 1.77
N ARG A 251 5.12 -16.78 2.22
CA ARG A 251 6.07 -17.10 3.30
C ARG A 251 5.35 -17.39 4.61
N SER A 252 4.33 -16.60 4.93
CA SER A 252 3.57 -16.73 6.17
C SER A 252 2.79 -18.04 6.22
N SER A 253 2.23 -18.49 5.10
CA SER A 253 1.58 -19.82 5.03
C SER A 253 2.55 -20.97 5.25
N ASN A 254 3.81 -20.82 4.84
CA ASN A 254 4.82 -21.87 5.01
C ASN A 254 5.35 -21.94 6.45
N THR A 255 5.55 -20.80 7.12
CA THR A 255 6.06 -20.78 8.49
C THR A 255 5.04 -21.25 9.53
N SER A 256 3.74 -21.10 9.25
CA SER A 256 2.67 -21.52 10.17
C SER A 256 2.59 -23.05 10.37
N SER A 257 3.32 -23.84 9.57
CA SER A 257 3.31 -25.31 9.62
C SER A 257 3.96 -25.92 10.86
N MET A 258 4.67 -25.15 11.69
CA MET A 258 5.40 -25.68 12.86
C MET A 258 4.50 -26.05 14.05
N ASN A 259 3.22 -25.62 14.06
CA ASN A 259 2.21 -26.12 14.99
C ASN A 259 0.98 -26.56 14.19
N PRO A 260 0.94 -27.83 13.73
CA PRO A 260 -0.14 -28.36 12.90
C PRO A 260 -1.37 -28.65 13.77
N THR A 261 -1.97 -27.64 14.39
CA THR A 261 -3.41 -27.73 14.63
C THR A 261 -4.10 -27.65 13.27
N ILE A 262 -4.52 -28.83 12.81
CA ILE A 262 -4.63 -29.37 11.45
C ILE A 262 -5.38 -28.54 10.38
N ASN A 263 -6.05 -27.42 10.68
CA ASN A 263 -6.93 -26.75 9.72
C ASN A 263 -6.52 -25.33 9.29
N GLN A 264 -5.39 -24.76 9.72
CA GLN A 264 -5.10 -23.34 9.46
C GLN A 264 -4.63 -23.01 8.03
N LYS A 265 -4.00 -23.97 7.33
CA LYS A 265 -3.39 -23.72 6.01
C LYS A 265 -4.42 -23.57 4.88
N GLU A 266 -5.57 -24.23 4.97
CA GLU A 266 -6.71 -24.10 4.04
C GLU A 266 -7.40 -22.72 4.10
N MET A 267 -7.05 -21.84 5.06
CA MET A 267 -7.97 -20.78 5.45
C MET A 267 -7.70 -19.39 4.86
N MET A 268 -6.54 -19.13 4.27
CA MET A 268 -6.21 -17.78 3.79
C MET A 268 -6.56 -17.53 2.33
N ILE A 269 -6.23 -18.49 1.48
CA ILE A 269 -6.42 -18.43 0.04
C ILE A 269 -6.95 -19.78 -0.41
N ARG A 270 -8.05 -19.80 -1.17
CA ARG A 270 -8.59 -21.04 -1.74
C ARG A 270 -9.15 -20.83 -3.13
N TYR A 271 -9.20 -21.89 -3.93
CA TYR A 271 -9.99 -21.89 -5.15
C TYR A 271 -11.48 -21.74 -4.82
N LEU A 272 -12.17 -20.98 -5.67
CA LEU A 272 -13.62 -20.92 -5.66
C LEU A 272 -14.18 -22.09 -6.46
N THR A 273 -15.24 -22.71 -5.94
CA THR A 273 -16.01 -23.70 -6.68
C THR A 273 -16.80 -23.03 -7.81
N ILE A 274 -17.20 -23.81 -8.83
CA ILE A 274 -18.00 -23.30 -9.96
C ILE A 274 -19.32 -22.69 -9.45
N GLU A 275 -19.97 -23.33 -8.49
CA GLU A 275 -21.21 -22.85 -7.86
C GLU A 275 -21.03 -21.48 -7.18
N GLU A 276 -19.91 -21.28 -6.48
CA GLU A 276 -19.61 -19.99 -5.86
C GLU A 276 -19.34 -18.91 -6.90
N ILE A 277 -18.63 -19.24 -7.98
CA ILE A 277 -18.40 -18.32 -9.10
C ILE A 277 -19.73 -17.91 -9.73
N GLU A 278 -20.65 -18.85 -9.94
CA GLU A 278 -22.00 -18.57 -10.44
C GLU A 278 -22.80 -17.69 -9.47
N LYS A 279 -22.76 -17.97 -8.16
CA LYS A 279 -23.36 -17.11 -7.12
C LYS A 279 -22.81 -15.68 -7.17
N ILE A 280 -21.49 -15.51 -7.28
CA ILE A 280 -20.84 -14.21 -7.41
C ILE A 280 -21.30 -13.47 -8.68
N ASN A 281 -21.35 -14.17 -9.81
CA ASN A 281 -21.75 -13.60 -11.09
C ASN A 281 -23.21 -13.14 -11.08
N ASN A 282 -24.08 -13.89 -10.40
CA ASN A 282 -25.49 -13.56 -10.22
C ASN A 282 -25.74 -12.47 -9.16
N ASN A 283 -24.68 -11.86 -8.60
CA ASN A 283 -24.74 -10.92 -7.46
C ASN A 283 -25.44 -11.50 -6.21
N HIS A 284 -25.48 -12.83 -6.08
CA HIS A 284 -25.89 -13.44 -4.82
C HIS A 284 -24.80 -13.23 -3.77
N LYS A 285 -25.23 -12.98 -2.54
CA LYS A 285 -24.34 -12.87 -1.40
C LYS A 285 -23.76 -14.26 -1.14
N LEU A 286 -22.44 -14.40 -1.21
CA LEU A 286 -21.78 -15.58 -0.67
C LEU A 286 -22.08 -15.65 0.84
N ASP A 287 -22.26 -16.86 1.36
CA ASP A 287 -22.59 -17.07 2.77
C ASP A 287 -21.63 -16.27 3.66
N GLU A 288 -22.19 -15.62 4.69
CA GLU A 288 -21.47 -14.68 5.56
C GLU A 288 -20.26 -15.31 6.26
N ASP A 289 -20.24 -16.64 6.31
CA ASP A 289 -19.27 -17.45 7.06
C ASP A 289 -17.86 -17.43 6.47
N HIS A 290 -17.66 -16.92 5.25
CA HIS A 290 -16.41 -17.18 4.53
C HIS A 290 -15.32 -16.11 4.67
N ASN A 291 -15.57 -14.99 5.37
CA ASN A 291 -14.58 -13.91 5.59
C ASN A 291 -13.82 -13.50 4.32
N ILE A 292 -14.45 -13.62 3.14
CA ILE A 292 -13.81 -13.33 1.85
C ILE A 292 -13.74 -11.82 1.69
N ILE A 293 -12.52 -11.29 1.55
CA ILE A 293 -12.26 -9.86 1.41
C ILE A 293 -12.04 -9.44 -0.03
N SER A 294 -11.60 -10.35 -0.88
CA SER A 294 -11.42 -10.11 -2.32
C SER A 294 -11.37 -11.41 -3.11
N ILE A 295 -11.68 -11.33 -4.39
CA ILE A 295 -11.56 -12.44 -5.34
C ILE A 295 -10.52 -12.07 -6.39
N LEU A 296 -9.61 -12.98 -6.69
CA LEU A 296 -8.57 -12.83 -7.70
C LEU A 296 -8.88 -13.76 -8.86
N ASP A 297 -8.96 -13.21 -10.07
CA ASP A 297 -9.05 -13.98 -11.29
C ASP A 297 -7.63 -14.15 -11.84
N LEU A 298 -7.15 -15.40 -11.81
CA LEU A 298 -5.83 -15.81 -12.29
C LEU A 298 -5.83 -16.21 -13.77
N SER A 299 -6.97 -16.09 -14.46
CA SER A 299 -7.05 -16.49 -15.87
C SER A 299 -6.13 -15.62 -16.73
N SER A 300 -5.33 -16.29 -17.56
CA SER A 300 -4.38 -15.64 -18.46
C SER A 300 -5.03 -15.11 -19.74
N SER A 301 -6.30 -15.42 -19.97
CA SER A 301 -6.97 -15.09 -21.24
C SER A 301 -7.58 -13.69 -21.21
N PRO A 302 -7.11 -12.76 -22.07
CA PRO A 302 -7.69 -11.43 -22.21
C PRO A 302 -9.03 -11.44 -22.98
N THR A 303 -9.60 -12.60 -23.30
CA THR A 303 -10.78 -12.72 -24.19
C THR A 303 -12.06 -12.15 -23.60
N HIS A 304 -12.14 -11.95 -22.28
CA HIS A 304 -13.29 -11.30 -21.70
C HIS A 304 -13.10 -9.79 -21.78
N GLN A 305 -13.87 -9.12 -22.67
CA GLN A 305 -14.02 -7.67 -22.64
C GLN A 305 -14.22 -7.24 -21.19
N GLN A 306 -13.27 -6.46 -20.70
CA GLN A 306 -13.17 -6.08 -19.31
C GLN A 306 -14.40 -5.24 -18.95
N LYS A 307 -15.42 -5.91 -18.41
CA LYS A 307 -16.52 -5.22 -17.75
C LYS A 307 -15.87 -4.40 -16.65
N GLU A 308 -16.01 -3.07 -16.70
CA GLU A 308 -15.38 -2.18 -15.70
C GLU A 308 -15.61 -2.80 -14.32
N PRO A 309 -14.55 -3.00 -13.51
CA PRO A 309 -14.66 -3.65 -12.21
C PRO A 309 -15.75 -2.92 -11.42
N HIS A 310 -16.88 -3.60 -11.26
CA HIS A 310 -18.05 -3.06 -10.59
C HIS A 310 -17.66 -2.56 -9.21
N SER A 311 -18.01 -1.32 -8.87
CA SER A 311 -18.01 -0.76 -7.50
C SER A 311 -16.87 -1.29 -6.62
N LEU A 312 -15.65 -0.82 -6.88
CA LEU A 312 -14.50 -1.20 -6.04
C LEU A 312 -14.61 -0.60 -4.63
N LEU A 313 -15.35 0.49 -4.45
CA LEU A 313 -15.65 0.99 -3.12
C LEU A 313 -16.84 0.19 -2.57
N PRO A 314 -16.77 -0.32 -1.34
CA PRO A 314 -17.92 -1.00 -0.76
C PRO A 314 -18.87 0.12 -0.35
N GLY A 315 -19.86 0.37 -1.20
CA GLY A 315 -20.95 1.24 -0.82
C GLY A 315 -21.58 0.73 0.47
N PRO A 316 -22.06 1.62 1.37
CA PRO A 316 -22.65 1.23 2.64
C PRO A 316 -23.87 0.29 2.49
N LYS A 317 -24.45 0.20 1.28
CA LYS A 317 -25.69 -0.53 1.01
C LYS A 317 -25.51 -1.89 0.32
N ARG A 318 -24.34 -2.19 -0.26
CA ARG A 318 -24.10 -3.49 -0.92
C ARG A 318 -22.64 -3.91 -0.74
N LYS A 319 -22.41 -4.95 0.05
CA LYS A 319 -21.10 -5.61 0.21
C LYS A 319 -20.84 -6.49 -1.01
N LYS A 320 -20.60 -5.89 -2.18
CA LYS A 320 -20.06 -6.66 -3.31
C LYS A 320 -18.59 -6.92 -3.01
N ILE A 321 -18.18 -8.19 -3.10
CA ILE A 321 -16.78 -8.55 -2.91
C ILE A 321 -16.00 -8.05 -4.13
N PRO A 322 -14.91 -7.29 -3.94
CA PRO A 322 -14.13 -6.79 -5.06
C PRO A 322 -13.44 -7.95 -5.79
N THR A 323 -13.58 -7.97 -7.11
CA THR A 323 -12.94 -8.96 -7.99
C THR A 323 -11.85 -8.29 -8.82
N TYR A 324 -10.65 -8.85 -8.79
CA TYR A 324 -9.46 -8.32 -9.46
C TYR A 324 -8.95 -9.32 -10.50
N THR A 325 -8.95 -8.93 -11.78
CA THR A 325 -8.30 -9.70 -12.84
C THR A 325 -6.82 -9.30 -12.92
N LEU A 326 -5.93 -10.18 -12.49
CA LEU A 326 -4.51 -9.85 -12.31
C LEU A 326 -3.83 -9.47 -13.63
N THR A 327 -4.17 -10.16 -14.72
CA THR A 327 -3.62 -9.90 -16.06
C THR A 327 -4.02 -8.57 -16.66
N SER A 328 -5.13 -7.99 -16.20
CA SER A 328 -5.58 -6.65 -16.60
C SER A 328 -4.93 -5.55 -15.77
N LEU A 329 -4.70 -5.80 -14.48
CA LEU A 329 -4.17 -4.79 -13.55
C LEU A 329 -2.65 -4.72 -13.56
N LEU A 330 -1.96 -5.84 -13.74
CA LEU A 330 -0.51 -5.94 -13.59
C LEU A 330 0.18 -6.13 -14.95
N PRO A 331 1.40 -5.60 -15.12
CA PRO A 331 2.29 -6.00 -16.21
C PRO A 331 2.49 -7.53 -16.22
N PRO A 332 2.61 -8.18 -17.40
CA PRO A 332 2.59 -9.63 -17.51
C PRO A 332 3.70 -10.33 -16.71
N ASN A 333 4.89 -9.73 -16.64
CA ASN A 333 6.00 -10.24 -15.82
C ASN A 333 5.63 -10.28 -14.32
N ILE A 334 5.06 -9.20 -13.80
CA ILE A 334 4.65 -9.10 -12.39
C ILE A 334 3.42 -9.97 -12.13
N ALA A 335 2.46 -10.00 -13.06
CA ALA A 335 1.27 -10.85 -12.98
C ALA A 335 1.68 -12.33 -12.83
N ASN A 336 2.59 -12.81 -13.68
CA ASN A 336 3.07 -14.19 -13.62
C ASN A 336 3.80 -14.50 -12.29
N GLU A 337 4.63 -13.58 -11.79
CA GLU A 337 5.27 -13.76 -10.48
C GLU A 337 4.25 -13.79 -9.33
N VAL A 338 3.25 -12.92 -9.36
CA VAL A 338 2.17 -12.90 -8.36
C VAL A 338 1.35 -14.18 -8.43
N ILE A 339 0.94 -14.61 -9.63
CA ILE A 339 0.22 -15.86 -9.85
C ILE A 339 1.05 -17.03 -9.32
N THR A 340 2.36 -17.10 -9.66
CA THR A 340 3.26 -18.14 -9.16
C THR A 340 3.31 -18.15 -7.63
N ALA A 341 3.51 -16.98 -7.01
CA ALA A 341 3.56 -16.85 -5.56
C ALA A 341 2.25 -17.30 -4.89
N LEU A 342 1.09 -16.94 -5.44
CA LEU A 342 -0.22 -17.36 -4.92
C LEU A 342 -0.47 -18.85 -5.16
N SER A 343 -0.06 -19.40 -6.30
CA SER A 343 -0.17 -20.83 -6.61
C SER A 343 0.65 -21.69 -5.66
N THR A 344 1.81 -21.23 -5.16
CA THR A 344 2.57 -21.97 -4.13
C THR A 344 1.81 -22.15 -2.81
N MET A 345 0.81 -21.31 -2.54
CA MET A 345 -0.02 -21.39 -1.34
C MET A 345 -1.22 -22.32 -1.50
N LEU A 346 -1.67 -22.52 -2.73
CA LEU A 346 -2.83 -23.34 -3.04
C LEU A 346 -2.38 -24.80 -2.99
N ASP A 347 -2.87 -25.56 -2.01
CA ASP A 347 -2.44 -26.95 -1.82
C ASP A 347 -2.79 -27.80 -3.06
N PRO A 348 -1.80 -28.49 -3.65
CA PRO A 348 -2.03 -29.30 -4.86
C PRO A 348 -2.95 -30.50 -4.60
N THR A 349 -3.13 -30.90 -3.34
CA THR A 349 -3.88 -32.07 -2.90
C THR A 349 -5.40 -31.87 -2.90
N THR A 350 -5.88 -30.62 -2.88
CA THR A 350 -7.32 -30.30 -2.91
C THR A 350 -7.88 -30.25 -4.33
N THR A 351 -7.03 -30.45 -5.33
CA THR A 351 -7.43 -30.48 -6.73
C THR A 351 -8.20 -31.76 -7.00
N THR A 352 -9.54 -31.67 -6.96
CA THR A 352 -10.41 -32.58 -7.71
C THR A 352 -9.80 -32.82 -9.09
N PRO A 353 -9.75 -34.07 -9.59
CA PRO A 353 -9.04 -34.41 -10.82
C PRO A 353 -9.69 -33.75 -12.03
N GLY A 354 -9.22 -32.56 -12.38
CA GLY A 354 -9.65 -31.77 -13.51
C GLY A 354 -9.14 -30.34 -13.40
N PRO A 355 -8.45 -29.80 -14.43
CA PRO A 355 -8.03 -28.40 -14.41
C PRO A 355 -9.27 -27.50 -14.41
N PRO A 356 -9.51 -26.68 -13.37
CA PRO A 356 -10.63 -25.76 -13.38
C PRO A 356 -10.46 -24.79 -14.56
N LYS A 357 -11.44 -24.74 -15.47
CA LYS A 357 -11.43 -23.87 -16.66
C LYS A 357 -11.32 -22.37 -16.31
N ARG A 358 -11.54 -21.99 -15.05
CA ARG A 358 -11.36 -20.64 -14.50
C ARG A 358 -10.73 -20.74 -13.12
N ALA A 359 -9.45 -20.37 -13.01
CA ALA A 359 -8.75 -20.29 -11.74
C ALA A 359 -9.13 -18.98 -11.02
N MET A 360 -10.31 -18.95 -10.40
CA MET A 360 -10.68 -17.87 -9.48
C MET A 360 -10.31 -18.27 -8.06
N VAL A 361 -9.72 -17.32 -7.34
CA VAL A 361 -9.16 -17.53 -6.02
C VAL A 361 -9.78 -16.55 -5.03
N ALA A 362 -10.36 -17.08 -3.97
CA ALA A 362 -10.86 -16.29 -2.86
C ALA A 362 -9.74 -15.98 -1.88
N VAL A 363 -9.58 -14.70 -1.55
CA VAL A 363 -8.69 -14.21 -0.51
C VAL A 363 -9.53 -13.93 0.73
N ARG A 364 -9.18 -14.57 1.83
CA ARG A 364 -9.88 -14.48 3.11
C ARG A 364 -9.10 -13.63 4.10
N SER A 365 -9.83 -12.84 4.90
CA SER A 365 -9.25 -12.29 6.11
C SER A 365 -9.20 -13.39 7.17
N TRP A 366 -8.02 -13.58 7.75
CA TRP A 366 -7.85 -14.45 8.90
C TRP A 366 -7.63 -13.58 10.13
N PRO A 367 -8.45 -13.69 11.20
CA PRO A 367 -8.10 -13.09 12.46
C PRO A 367 -6.85 -13.80 13.00
N THR A 368 -5.79 -13.05 13.25
CA THR A 368 -4.68 -13.60 14.04
C THR A 368 -5.23 -14.02 15.41
N PRO A 369 -4.77 -15.15 15.97
CA PRO A 369 -5.12 -15.53 17.33
C PRO A 369 -4.89 -14.34 18.27
N LEU A 370 -5.83 -14.09 19.19
CA LEU A 370 -5.79 -12.98 20.14
C LEU A 370 -4.48 -12.89 20.95
N ASP A 371 -3.75 -13.99 21.04
CA ASP A 371 -2.51 -14.11 21.81
C ASP A 371 -1.25 -13.72 21.01
N SER A 372 -1.36 -13.42 19.71
CA SER A 372 -0.24 -12.86 18.96
C SER A 372 -0.23 -11.34 19.07
N ASP A 373 0.86 -10.76 19.57
CA ASP A 373 1.09 -9.31 19.65
C ASP A 373 1.05 -8.59 18.29
N SER A 374 0.92 -9.33 17.18
CA SER A 374 0.73 -8.79 15.85
C SER A 374 -0.76 -8.75 15.48
N PRO A 375 -1.40 -7.57 15.45
CA PRO A 375 -2.73 -7.39 14.87
C PRO A 375 -2.61 -7.48 13.33
N GLY A 376 -2.40 -8.70 12.82
CA GLY A 376 -1.97 -8.94 11.45
C GLY A 376 -2.96 -9.80 10.68
N HIS A 377 -4.00 -9.21 10.09
CA HIS A 377 -4.76 -9.90 9.06
C HIS A 377 -3.88 -10.06 7.81
N LEU A 378 -3.21 -11.22 7.65
CA LEU A 378 -2.11 -11.40 6.68
C LEU A 378 -2.49 -11.07 5.23
N ALA A 379 -3.76 -11.23 4.85
CA ALA A 379 -4.23 -10.96 3.49
C ALA A 379 -4.72 -9.52 3.24
N VAL A 380 -5.02 -8.76 4.30
CA VAL A 380 -5.57 -7.39 4.19
C VAL A 380 -4.61 -6.42 3.48
N PRO A 381 -3.28 -6.44 3.77
CA PRO A 381 -2.32 -5.63 3.03
C PRO A 381 -2.31 -5.89 1.53
N LEU A 382 -2.41 -7.16 1.11
CA LEU A 382 -2.49 -7.54 -0.31
C LEU A 382 -3.75 -6.96 -0.96
N THR A 383 -4.90 -7.09 -0.31
CA THR A 383 -6.17 -6.52 -0.82
C THR A 383 -6.12 -5.00 -0.91
N ILE A 384 -5.52 -4.31 0.08
CA ILE A 384 -5.32 -2.85 0.02
C ILE A 384 -4.38 -2.48 -1.13
N ALA A 385 -3.30 -3.24 -1.35
CA ALA A 385 -2.35 -2.96 -2.43
C ALA A 385 -3.02 -3.09 -3.82
N LEU A 386 -3.79 -4.17 -4.04
CA LEU A 386 -4.59 -4.38 -5.25
C LEU A 386 -5.60 -3.25 -5.47
N TRP A 387 -6.27 -2.84 -4.40
CA TRP A 387 -7.20 -1.72 -4.43
C TRP A 387 -6.52 -0.42 -4.85
N ARG A 388 -5.38 -0.09 -4.27
CA ARG A 388 -4.65 1.15 -4.59
C ARG A 388 -4.21 1.17 -6.05
N LEU A 389 -3.78 0.03 -6.59
CA LEU A 389 -3.49 -0.09 -8.02
C LEU A 389 -4.76 0.09 -8.87
N ALA A 390 -5.89 -0.48 -8.45
CA ALA A 390 -7.13 -0.27 -9.17
C ALA A 390 -7.60 1.20 -9.13
N CYS A 391 -7.50 1.88 -7.99
CA CYS A 391 -7.74 3.32 -7.87
C CYS A 391 -6.79 4.12 -8.77
N TRP A 392 -5.52 3.70 -8.88
CA TRP A 392 -4.55 4.34 -9.76
C TRP A 392 -5.00 4.36 -11.22
N HIS A 393 -5.63 3.28 -11.68
CA HIS A 393 -6.23 3.17 -13.03
C HIS A 393 -7.61 3.86 -13.17
N GLY A 394 -8.08 4.58 -12.15
CA GLY A 394 -9.35 5.31 -12.19
C GLY A 394 -10.57 4.52 -11.70
N TYR A 395 -10.39 3.25 -11.31
CA TYR A 395 -11.48 2.44 -10.80
C TYR A 395 -11.90 2.86 -9.38
N GLY A 396 -13.20 2.79 -9.09
CA GLY A 396 -13.77 3.09 -7.75
C GLY A 396 -14.00 4.57 -7.44
N TRP A 397 -13.44 5.53 -8.19
CA TRP A 397 -13.60 6.96 -7.89
C TRP A 397 -15.01 7.52 -8.19
N LYS A 398 -15.74 6.90 -9.13
CA LYS A 398 -17.08 7.35 -9.56
C LYS A 398 -18.09 7.42 -8.40
N GLU A 399 -17.99 6.51 -7.43
CA GLU A 399 -18.93 6.42 -6.30
C GLU A 399 -18.66 7.45 -5.21
N TYR A 400 -17.39 7.84 -5.02
CA TYR A 400 -17.03 8.83 -4.01
C TYR A 400 -17.50 10.23 -4.42
N ALA A 401 -17.49 10.52 -5.73
CA ALA A 401 -17.92 11.81 -6.28
C ALA A 401 -19.42 12.08 -6.05
N VAL A 402 -20.26 11.04 -6.07
CA VAL A 402 -21.73 11.17 -5.94
C VAL A 402 -22.16 11.40 -4.49
N SER A 403 -21.40 10.93 -3.49
CA SER A 403 -21.77 11.13 -2.08
C SER A 403 -21.79 12.60 -1.61
N LYS A 404 -21.08 13.50 -2.30
CA LYS A 404 -20.92 14.91 -1.88
C LYS A 404 -21.98 15.87 -2.43
N THR A 405 -22.96 15.42 -3.21
CA THR A 405 -24.06 16.28 -3.69
C THR A 405 -25.14 16.57 -2.65
N GLY A 406 -25.03 16.11 -1.39
CA GLY A 406 -25.86 16.68 -0.32
C GLY A 406 -26.14 15.85 0.92
N GLN A 407 -25.69 14.60 1.01
CA GLN A 407 -25.85 13.83 2.25
C GLN A 407 -24.55 13.90 3.07
N LYS A 408 -24.63 14.57 4.23
CA LYS A 408 -23.61 14.48 5.27
C LYS A 408 -23.44 13.00 5.64
N ILE A 409 -22.20 12.51 5.58
CA ILE A 409 -21.77 11.22 6.15
C ILE A 409 -21.80 11.34 7.67
#